data_AF-R5FAS5-F1
#
_entry.id   AF-R5FAS5-F1
#
_cell.length_a   1.000
_cell.length_b   1.000
_cell.length_c   1.000
_cell.angle_alpha   90.00
_cell.angle_beta   90.00
_cell.angle_gamma   90.00
#
_symmetry.space_group_name_H-M   'P 1'
#
loop_
_entity.id
_entity.type
_entity.pdbx_description
1 polymer ?
#
loop_
_entity_poly.entity_id
_entity_poly.type
_entity_poly.pdbx_seq_one_letter_code
_entity_poly.pdbx_strand_id
1 'polypeptide(L)'
;MTKHTREEKLAAFGRLLDVQYRLRKDCPWDRKQTFESLRPNTIEEVYELCDALVKGDLHEIMKELGDVMEHVVFYAMLGEEEESFDIADVCNQQSDKLMFRHDFINWNEEGHWTVTNPDMMINGRGQVVYKDEAAKEHPVQAAGAQSTTPATADQVLSTWEQRKQRERDGNKSVLSGVPSSLPSVIKAYRIQEKARNVGFDWKERDDVWDKVREELDELEAELKTENKENSTKELGDFLFSVINAARLYHLNPDNALEETNQKFIRRFGYIEQWAKDHGRDIKSLTLEEMDTLWNEAKERE
;
A
#
# COMPACT_ATOMS: atom_id res chain seq x y z
N MET A 1 -19.66 20.75 -0.58
CA MET A 1 -18.43 21.55 -0.44
C MET A 1 -18.10 22.20 -1.77
N THR A 2 -17.74 23.48 -1.77
CA THR A 2 -17.20 24.17 -2.96
C THR A 2 -15.79 23.65 -3.23
N LYS A 3 -15.46 23.37 -4.49
CA LYS A 3 -14.13 22.88 -4.87
C LYS A 3 -13.15 24.05 -4.96
N HIS A 4 -11.97 23.89 -4.36
CA HIS A 4 -10.87 24.85 -4.49
C HIS A 4 -10.26 24.87 -5.90
N THR A 5 -9.79 26.04 -6.33
CA THR A 5 -9.05 26.19 -7.60
C THR A 5 -7.66 25.57 -7.52
N ARG A 6 -6.94 25.50 -8.64
CA ARG A 6 -5.54 25.01 -8.66
C ARG A 6 -4.63 25.96 -7.88
N GLU A 7 -4.82 27.26 -8.05
CA GLU A 7 -4.06 28.32 -7.39
C GLU A 7 -4.26 28.27 -5.87
N GLU A 8 -5.50 28.09 -5.41
CA GLU A 8 -5.81 27.93 -3.98
C GLU A 8 -5.15 26.69 -3.38
N LYS A 9 -5.15 25.56 -4.10
CA LYS A 9 -4.48 24.33 -3.65
C LYS A 9 -2.97 24.49 -3.57
N LEU A 10 -2.35 25.15 -4.56
CA LEU A 10 -0.91 25.46 -4.54
C LEU A 10 -0.55 26.40 -3.40
N ALA A 11 -1.37 27.43 -3.15
CA ALA A 11 -1.17 28.34 -2.02
C ALA A 11 -1.31 27.62 -0.66
N ALA A 12 -2.24 26.68 -0.54
CA ALA A 12 -2.39 25.86 0.66
C ALA A 12 -1.19 24.95 0.90
N PHE A 13 -0.65 24.31 -0.15
CA PHE A 13 0.57 23.50 -0.05
C PHE A 13 1.79 24.36 0.29
N GLY A 14 1.96 25.51 -0.37
CA GLY A 14 3.03 26.47 -0.05
C GLY A 14 2.97 26.94 1.41
N ARG A 15 1.77 27.22 1.94
CA ARG A 15 1.58 27.54 3.35
C ARG A 15 2.02 26.40 4.28
N LEU A 16 1.77 25.13 3.93
CA LEU A 16 2.24 23.99 4.73
C LEU A 16 3.77 23.96 4.78
N LEU A 17 4.44 24.14 3.63
CA LEU A 17 5.89 24.23 3.57
C LEU A 17 6.41 25.35 4.48
N ASP A 18 5.87 26.56 4.34
CA ASP A 18 6.29 27.72 5.15
C ASP A 18 6.15 27.47 6.66
N VAL A 19 5.07 26.81 7.09
CA VAL A 19 4.85 26.43 8.48
C VAL A 19 5.89 25.41 8.92
N GLN A 20 6.15 24.35 8.14
CA GLN A 20 7.12 23.32 8.50
C GLN A 20 8.54 23.90 8.61
N TYR A 21 8.96 24.73 7.65
CA TYR A 21 10.24 25.44 7.71
C TYR A 21 10.35 26.32 8.96
N ARG A 22 9.26 27.02 9.31
CA ARG A 22 9.23 27.84 10.53
C ARG A 22 9.39 26.98 11.78
N LEU A 23 8.69 25.86 11.86
CA LEU A 23 8.76 24.92 12.98
C LEU A 23 10.16 24.31 13.10
N ARG A 24 10.72 23.75 12.03
CA ARG A 24 12.08 23.21 12.00
C ARG A 24 13.12 24.22 12.48
N LYS A 25 12.95 25.48 12.10
CA LYS A 25 13.84 26.57 12.52
C LYS A 25 13.67 26.94 13.99
N ASP A 26 12.44 27.16 14.46
CA ASP A 26 12.20 27.83 15.74
C ASP A 26 11.82 26.90 16.89
N CYS A 27 11.22 25.74 16.62
CA CYS A 27 10.80 24.79 17.64
C CYS A 27 11.97 23.91 18.10
N PRO A 28 12.26 23.83 19.42
CA PRO A 28 13.34 23.01 19.94
C PRO A 28 13.17 21.50 19.71
N TRP A 29 11.93 21.03 19.54
CA TRP A 29 11.63 19.63 19.27
C TRP A 29 11.81 19.30 17.79
N ASP A 30 11.22 20.10 16.90
CA ASP A 30 11.34 19.90 15.44
C ASP A 30 12.80 19.96 14.99
N ARG A 31 13.58 20.90 15.52
CA ARG A 31 15.02 21.05 15.18
C ARG A 31 15.85 19.80 15.50
N LYS A 32 15.42 18.97 16.45
CA LYS A 32 16.16 17.77 16.88
C LYS A 32 15.78 16.51 16.10
N GLN A 33 14.74 16.57 15.27
CA GLN A 33 14.30 15.40 14.52
C GLN A 33 15.33 14.98 13.47
N THR A 34 15.44 13.67 13.25
CA THR A 34 16.25 13.02 12.22
C THR A 34 15.37 12.03 11.44
N PHE A 35 15.91 11.42 10.39
CA PHE A 35 15.22 10.37 9.65
C PHE A 35 14.75 9.23 10.57
N GLU A 36 15.63 8.82 11.49
CA GLU A 36 15.39 7.72 12.42
C GLU A 36 14.39 8.08 13.52
N SER A 37 14.43 9.31 14.04
CA SER A 37 13.54 9.72 15.14
C SER A 37 12.09 9.88 14.68
N LEU A 38 11.87 10.26 13.42
CA LEU A 38 10.53 10.40 12.83
C LEU A 38 9.92 9.07 12.40
N ARG A 39 10.75 8.05 12.13
CA ARG A 39 10.29 6.77 11.57
C ARG A 39 9.16 6.09 12.38
N PRO A 40 9.22 6.01 13.73
CA PRO A 40 8.13 5.41 14.51
C PRO A 40 6.82 6.16 14.33
N ASN A 41 6.85 7.50 14.40
CA ASN A 41 5.67 8.35 14.21
C ASN A 41 5.09 8.18 12.80
N THR A 42 5.93 8.13 11.76
CA THR A 42 5.44 7.88 10.39
C THR A 42 4.69 6.55 10.27
N ILE A 43 5.12 5.51 11.01
CA ILE A 43 4.40 4.24 11.03
C ILE A 43 3.06 4.42 11.75
N GLU A 44 3.03 5.11 12.89
CA GLU A 44 1.82 5.41 13.66
C GLU A 44 0.78 6.12 12.79
N GLU A 45 1.10 7.26 12.15
CA GLU A 45 0.13 8.01 11.33
C GLU A 45 -0.39 7.20 10.13
N VAL A 46 0.45 6.33 9.56
CA VAL A 46 0.01 5.44 8.47
C VAL A 46 -1.02 4.42 8.99
N TYR A 47 -0.84 3.90 10.21
CA TYR A 47 -1.82 3.01 10.83
C TYR A 47 -3.08 3.76 11.29
N GLU A 48 -2.97 5.00 11.79
CA GLU A 48 -4.13 5.85 12.08
C GLU A 48 -4.95 6.12 10.80
N LEU A 49 -4.27 6.40 9.68
CA LEU A 49 -4.92 6.53 8.37
C LEU A 49 -5.62 5.23 7.93
N CYS A 50 -4.97 4.08 8.11
CA CYS A 50 -5.58 2.77 7.83
C CYS A 50 -6.85 2.56 8.66
N ASP A 51 -6.80 2.86 9.95
CA ASP A 51 -7.94 2.79 10.86
C ASP A 51 -9.11 3.67 10.39
N ALA A 52 -8.82 4.92 10.01
CA ALA A 52 -9.81 5.87 9.52
C ALA A 52 -10.47 5.39 8.22
N LEU A 53 -9.67 4.79 7.31
CA LEU A 53 -10.16 4.19 6.06
C LEU A 53 -11.08 3.00 6.32
N VAL A 54 -10.72 2.09 7.22
CA VAL A 54 -11.55 0.93 7.59
C VAL A 54 -12.87 1.38 8.21
N LYS A 55 -12.86 2.44 9.03
CA LYS A 55 -14.07 3.01 9.65
C LYS A 55 -14.90 3.85 8.69
N GLY A 56 -14.37 4.19 7.51
CA GLY A 56 -15.02 5.11 6.56
C GLY A 56 -15.19 6.53 7.11
N ASP A 57 -14.37 6.94 8.08
CA ASP A 57 -14.46 8.25 8.71
C ASP A 57 -13.74 9.29 7.86
N LEU A 58 -14.50 9.99 7.02
CA LEU A 58 -13.96 11.00 6.11
C LEU A 58 -13.27 12.19 6.82
N HIS A 59 -13.63 12.47 8.08
CA HIS A 59 -13.00 13.53 8.84
C HIS A 59 -11.61 13.11 9.31
N GLU A 60 -11.51 11.94 9.95
CA GLU A 60 -10.22 11.39 10.38
C GLU A 60 -9.33 11.07 9.17
N ILE A 61 -9.86 10.54 8.06
CA ILE A 61 -9.08 10.34 6.82
C ILE A 61 -8.41 11.64 6.38
N MET A 62 -9.14 12.78 6.42
CA MET A 62 -8.57 14.07 6.04
C MET A 62 -7.49 14.53 7.02
N LYS A 63 -7.65 14.26 8.32
CA LYS A 63 -6.68 14.58 9.36
C LYS A 63 -5.39 13.76 9.17
N GLU A 64 -5.50 12.45 9.10
CA GLU A 64 -4.34 11.55 8.99
C GLU A 64 -3.60 11.69 7.65
N LEU A 65 -4.31 12.04 6.57
CA LEU A 65 -3.65 12.43 5.31
C LEU A 65 -2.76 13.67 5.47
N GLY A 66 -3.14 14.59 6.36
CA GLY A 66 -2.34 15.75 6.75
C GLY A 66 -1.08 15.33 7.49
N ASP A 67 -1.20 14.42 8.46
CA ASP A 67 -0.09 13.99 9.32
C ASP A 67 0.94 13.13 8.54
N VAL A 68 0.47 12.28 7.61
CA VAL A 68 1.35 11.60 6.66
C VAL A 68 2.04 12.60 5.72
N MET A 69 1.33 13.62 5.23
CA MET A 69 1.91 14.66 4.39
C MET A 69 2.96 15.49 5.13
N GLU A 70 2.73 15.80 6.41
CA GLU A 70 3.70 16.47 7.27
C GLU A 70 5.03 15.70 7.28
N HIS A 71 4.98 14.40 7.54
CA HIS A 71 6.19 13.57 7.55
C HIS A 71 6.91 13.54 6.21
N VAL A 72 6.20 13.51 5.07
CA VAL A 72 6.82 13.60 3.73
C VAL A 72 7.56 14.94 3.56
N VAL A 73 6.94 16.06 3.95
CA VAL A 73 7.57 17.39 3.90
C VAL A 73 8.78 17.44 4.83
N PHE A 74 8.66 16.90 6.04
CA PHE A 74 9.76 16.89 7.02
C PHE A 74 10.96 16.10 6.50
N TYR A 75 10.75 14.90 5.94
CA TYR A 75 11.84 14.12 5.34
C TYR A 75 12.51 14.84 4.17
N ALA A 76 11.74 15.57 3.36
CA ALA A 76 12.29 16.38 2.28
C ALA A 76 13.16 17.54 2.80
N MET A 77 12.77 18.18 3.91
CA MET A 77 13.59 19.21 4.56
C MET A 77 14.88 18.65 5.15
N LEU A 78 14.84 17.45 5.73
CA LEU A 78 16.05 16.77 6.20
C LEU A 78 16.98 16.41 5.03
N GLY A 79 16.43 15.99 3.89
CA GLY A 79 17.19 15.76 2.66
C GLY A 79 17.85 17.04 2.14
N GLU A 80 17.18 18.19 2.27
CA GLU A 80 17.70 19.50 1.86
C GLU A 80 18.86 19.93 2.76
N GLU A 81 18.75 19.71 4.08
CA GLU A 81 19.82 19.95 5.06
C GLU A 81 21.06 19.10 4.79
N GLU A 82 20.89 17.90 4.21
CA GLU A 82 21.98 17.02 3.76
C GLU A 82 22.45 17.32 2.31
N GLU A 83 22.02 18.43 1.72
CA GLU A 83 22.33 18.83 0.33
C GLU A 83 22.03 17.71 -0.71
N SER A 84 21.05 16.85 -0.42
CA SER A 84 20.80 15.62 -1.17
C SER A 84 19.57 15.69 -2.08
N PHE A 85 18.42 16.13 -1.56
CA PHE A 85 17.18 16.33 -2.31
C PHE A 85 16.22 17.22 -1.52
N ASP A 86 15.28 17.89 -2.19
CA ASP A 86 14.23 18.67 -1.53
C ASP A 86 12.81 18.20 -1.90
N ILE A 87 11.79 18.96 -1.48
CA ILE A 87 10.39 18.62 -1.76
C ILE A 87 10.06 18.73 -3.26
N ALA A 88 10.73 19.63 -4.00
CA ALA A 88 10.56 19.75 -5.44
C ALA A 88 11.14 18.51 -6.13
N ASP A 89 12.31 18.03 -5.71
CA ASP A 89 12.92 16.79 -6.23
C ASP A 89 12.00 15.58 -6.00
N VAL A 90 11.42 15.44 -4.79
CA VAL A 90 10.46 14.37 -4.47
C VAL A 90 9.24 14.42 -5.39
N CYS A 91 8.63 15.60 -5.53
CA CYS A 91 7.46 15.78 -6.39
C CYS A 91 7.78 15.52 -7.87
N ASN A 92 8.91 16.02 -8.36
CA ASN A 92 9.34 15.91 -9.75
C ASN A 92 9.69 14.46 -10.11
N GLN A 93 10.47 13.79 -9.26
CA GLN A 93 10.81 12.37 -9.44
C GLN A 93 9.55 11.49 -9.47
N GLN A 94 8.60 11.74 -8.56
CA GLN A 94 7.34 11.00 -8.56
C GLN A 94 6.49 11.31 -9.81
N SER A 95 6.44 12.56 -10.25
CA SER A 95 5.68 12.99 -11.43
C SER A 95 6.22 12.35 -12.71
N ASP A 96 7.52 12.48 -12.97
CA ASP A 96 8.17 11.89 -14.15
C ASP A 96 7.99 10.37 -14.19
N LYS A 97 8.12 9.71 -13.03
CA LYS A 97 7.89 8.26 -12.89
C LYS A 97 6.44 7.86 -13.18
N LEU A 98 5.47 8.63 -12.69
CA LEU A 98 4.06 8.38 -13.00
C LEU A 98 3.80 8.58 -14.49
N MET A 99 4.30 9.64 -15.11
CA MET A 99 4.13 9.88 -16.54
C MET A 99 4.77 8.77 -17.39
N PHE A 100 5.95 8.27 -17.00
CA PHE A 100 6.63 7.14 -17.65
C PHE A 100 5.85 5.81 -17.53
N ARG A 101 5.27 5.52 -16.37
CA ARG A 101 4.52 4.27 -16.14
C ARG A 101 3.13 4.24 -16.79
N HIS A 102 2.59 5.39 -17.18
CA HIS A 102 1.28 5.53 -17.83
C HIS A 102 1.46 5.83 -19.32
N ASP A 103 2.08 4.91 -20.05
CA ASP A 103 2.44 5.03 -21.48
C ASP A 103 1.24 5.06 -22.45
N PHE A 104 0.04 4.83 -21.94
CA PHE A 104 -1.23 4.92 -22.65
C PHE A 104 -1.86 6.32 -22.56
N ILE A 105 -1.28 7.24 -21.78
CA ILE A 105 -1.68 8.65 -21.73
C ILE A 105 -0.85 9.44 -22.76
N ASN A 106 -1.53 10.25 -23.58
CA ASN A 106 -0.90 11.17 -24.52
C ASN A 106 -0.61 12.51 -23.82
N TRP A 107 0.60 12.68 -23.31
CA TRP A 107 1.03 13.92 -22.64
C TRP A 107 1.29 15.10 -23.58
N ASN A 108 1.10 14.95 -24.90
CA ASN A 108 1.06 16.09 -25.83
C ASN A 108 -0.35 16.72 -25.92
N GLU A 109 -1.37 16.03 -25.41
CA GLU A 109 -2.73 16.54 -25.34
C GLU A 109 -2.97 17.26 -24.00
N GLU A 110 -3.92 18.21 -24.00
CA GLU A 110 -4.47 18.86 -22.81
C GLU A 110 -3.44 19.38 -21.78
N GLY A 111 -2.72 20.44 -22.13
CA GLY A 111 -1.89 21.19 -21.20
C GLY A 111 -0.46 21.43 -21.70
N HIS A 112 0.39 21.93 -20.80
CA HIS A 112 1.82 22.09 -21.03
C HIS A 112 2.56 21.17 -20.06
N TRP A 113 2.68 19.90 -20.45
CA TRP A 113 3.38 18.89 -19.67
C TRP A 113 4.88 18.94 -19.95
N THR A 114 5.67 18.76 -18.90
CA THR A 114 7.14 18.73 -18.97
C THR A 114 7.65 17.57 -18.15
N VAL A 115 8.77 16.99 -18.58
CA VAL A 115 9.50 15.97 -17.81
C VAL A 115 10.78 16.64 -17.30
N THR A 116 11.05 16.49 -16.02
CA THR A 116 12.21 17.16 -15.38
C THR A 116 13.49 16.35 -15.51
N ASN A 117 13.38 15.03 -15.60
CA ASN A 117 14.50 14.11 -15.76
C ASN A 117 15.24 14.38 -17.09
N PRO A 118 16.54 14.70 -17.06
CA PRO A 118 17.30 15.08 -18.25
C PRO A 118 17.49 13.93 -19.25
N ASP A 119 17.32 12.68 -18.83
CA ASP A 119 17.44 11.51 -19.69
C ASP A 119 16.12 11.12 -20.36
N MET A 120 15.01 11.76 -19.99
CA MET A 120 13.68 11.46 -20.50
C MET A 120 13.15 12.56 -21.40
N MET A 121 12.19 12.21 -22.26
CA MET A 121 11.45 13.16 -23.11
C MET A 121 10.03 12.68 -23.38
N ILE A 122 9.13 13.61 -23.71
CA ILE A 122 7.85 13.28 -24.32
C ILE A 122 8.09 13.12 -25.82
N ASN A 123 7.82 11.92 -26.36
CA ASN A 123 8.01 11.65 -27.79
C ASN A 123 6.85 12.18 -28.65
N GLY A 124 6.92 12.00 -29.97
CA GLY A 124 5.87 12.45 -30.90
C GLY A 124 4.50 11.78 -30.70
N ARG A 125 4.42 10.68 -29.94
CA ARG A 125 3.18 10.00 -29.56
C ARG A 125 2.65 10.42 -28.19
N GLY A 126 3.30 11.38 -27.53
CA GLY A 126 2.94 11.85 -26.20
C GLY A 126 3.37 10.94 -25.05
N GLN A 127 4.25 9.97 -25.30
CA GLN A 127 4.71 9.04 -24.27
C GLN A 127 6.02 9.54 -23.66
N VAL A 128 6.17 9.38 -22.35
CA VAL A 128 7.46 9.62 -21.68
C VAL A 128 8.37 8.41 -21.92
N VAL A 129 9.54 8.64 -22.51
CA VAL A 129 10.53 7.62 -22.88
C VAL A 129 11.94 8.11 -22.57
N TYR A 130 12.90 7.19 -22.44
CA TYR A 130 14.32 7.55 -22.38
C TYR A 130 14.82 8.01 -23.76
N LYS A 131 15.63 9.08 -23.77
CA LYS A 131 16.14 9.71 -25.00
C LYS A 131 16.96 8.75 -25.87
N ASP A 132 17.70 7.83 -25.26
CA ASP A 132 18.52 6.85 -25.99
C ASP A 132 17.69 5.74 -26.64
N GLU A 133 16.53 5.38 -26.06
CA GLU A 133 15.58 4.44 -26.63
C GLU A 133 14.87 5.08 -27.82
N ALA A 134 14.42 6.32 -27.67
CA ALA A 134 13.80 7.09 -28.75
C ALA A 134 14.74 7.24 -29.97
N ALA A 135 16.04 7.39 -29.73
CA ALA A 135 17.04 7.49 -30.80
C ALA A 135 17.25 6.18 -31.59
N LYS A 136 16.85 5.02 -31.03
CA LYS A 136 16.99 3.69 -31.65
C LYS A 136 15.76 3.27 -32.45
N GLU A 137 14.62 3.97 -32.31
CA GLU A 137 13.41 3.66 -33.07
C GLU A 137 13.57 4.06 -34.56
N HIS A 138 13.63 3.08 -35.46
CA HIS A 138 13.64 3.33 -36.90
C HIS A 138 12.27 3.87 -37.37
N PRO A 139 12.22 4.83 -38.34
CA PRO A 139 10.98 5.48 -38.79
C PRO A 139 9.89 4.51 -39.31
N VAL A 140 10.26 3.29 -39.70
CA VAL A 140 9.37 2.32 -40.36
C VAL A 140 8.50 1.54 -39.35
N GLN A 141 8.87 1.48 -38.07
CA GLN A 141 8.06 0.83 -37.02
C GLN A 141 7.14 1.82 -36.26
N ALA A 142 7.16 3.09 -36.67
CA ALA A 142 6.42 4.16 -36.03
C ALA A 142 4.88 4.10 -36.26
N ALA A 143 4.39 3.25 -37.16
CA ALA A 143 2.98 3.26 -37.58
C ALA A 143 2.11 2.09 -37.05
N GLY A 144 2.63 1.17 -36.22
CA GLY A 144 1.92 -0.09 -35.92
C GLY A 144 1.71 -0.47 -34.46
N ALA A 145 2.43 0.12 -33.51
CA ALA A 145 2.28 -0.19 -32.09
C ALA A 145 1.61 0.98 -31.37
N GLN A 146 0.29 1.12 -31.51
CA GLN A 146 -0.48 1.78 -30.46
C GLN A 146 -0.26 0.95 -29.20
N SER A 147 0.27 1.57 -28.13
CA SER A 147 0.02 1.04 -26.79
C SER A 147 -1.50 0.99 -26.68
N THR A 148 -2.07 -0.21 -26.76
CA THR A 148 -3.51 -0.38 -26.66
C THR A 148 -3.90 0.11 -25.28
N THR A 149 -4.68 1.18 -25.22
CA THR A 149 -5.19 1.71 -23.95
C THR A 149 -5.82 0.55 -23.18
N PRO A 150 -5.33 0.24 -21.96
CA PRO A 150 -5.90 -0.82 -21.15
C PRO A 150 -7.39 -0.61 -20.94
N ALA A 151 -8.20 -1.64 -21.13
CA ALA A 151 -9.66 -1.58 -20.94
C ALA A 151 -10.08 -1.90 -19.50
N THR A 152 -9.20 -2.52 -18.70
CA THR A 152 -9.48 -2.93 -17.32
C THR A 152 -8.37 -2.50 -16.36
N ALA A 153 -8.70 -2.36 -15.08
CA ALA A 153 -7.71 -2.03 -14.04
C ALA A 153 -6.58 -3.07 -13.95
N ASP A 154 -6.87 -4.35 -14.15
CA ASP A 154 -5.86 -5.42 -14.20
C ASP A 154 -4.87 -5.23 -15.37
N GLN A 155 -5.37 -4.83 -16.55
CA GLN A 155 -4.50 -4.53 -17.69
C GLN A 155 -3.63 -3.31 -17.42
N VAL A 156 -4.17 -2.25 -16.80
CA VAL A 156 -3.40 -1.06 -16.38
C VAL A 156 -2.27 -1.48 -15.44
N LEU A 157 -2.56 -2.31 -14.43
CA LEU A 157 -1.58 -2.75 -13.44
C LEU A 157 -0.47 -3.61 -14.06
N SER A 158 -0.82 -4.49 -15.01
CA SER A 158 0.17 -5.29 -15.74
C SER A 158 1.13 -4.42 -16.55
N THR A 159 0.59 -3.46 -17.33
CA THR A 159 1.41 -2.50 -18.09
C THR A 159 2.30 -1.67 -17.15
N TRP A 160 1.77 -1.24 -16.00
CA TRP A 160 2.50 -0.47 -15.00
C TRP A 160 3.70 -1.25 -14.43
N GLU A 161 3.54 -2.52 -14.06
CA GLU A 161 4.65 -3.35 -13.57
C GLU A 161 5.67 -3.66 -14.69
N GLN A 162 5.23 -3.91 -15.92
CA GLN A 162 6.14 -4.09 -17.06
C GLN A 162 6.98 -2.83 -17.31
N ARG A 163 6.37 -1.65 -17.23
CA ARG A 163 7.08 -0.36 -17.37
C ARG A 163 8.06 -0.13 -16.23
N LYS A 164 7.68 -0.48 -14.99
CA LYS A 164 8.58 -0.40 -13.83
C LYS A 164 9.89 -1.19 -14.02
N GLN A 165 9.86 -2.33 -14.72
CA GLN A 165 11.07 -3.12 -15.01
C GLN A 165 12.01 -2.47 -16.04
N ARG A 166 11.53 -1.47 -16.79
CA ARG A 166 12.34 -0.72 -17.77
C ARG A 166 12.98 0.54 -17.19
N GLU A 167 12.72 0.86 -15.92
CA GLU A 167 13.34 1.99 -15.25
C GLU A 167 14.83 1.73 -15.05
N ARG A 168 15.67 2.69 -15.42
CA ARG A 168 17.14 2.58 -15.30
C ARG A 168 17.61 2.45 -13.84
N ASP A 169 16.94 3.17 -12.95
CA ASP A 169 17.16 3.10 -11.49
C ASP A 169 16.17 2.11 -10.83
N GLY A 170 15.57 1.24 -11.64
CA GLY A 170 14.51 0.34 -11.25
C GLY A 170 14.97 -0.90 -10.50
N ASN A 171 13.98 -1.70 -10.15
CA ASN A 171 14.14 -2.96 -9.45
C ASN A 171 14.92 -4.00 -10.28
N LYS A 172 15.95 -4.61 -9.72
CA LYS A 172 16.77 -5.65 -10.38
C LYS A 172 16.10 -7.03 -10.42
N SER A 173 15.06 -7.25 -9.63
CA SER A 173 14.27 -8.49 -9.63
C SER A 173 12.78 -8.19 -9.48
N VAL A 174 11.95 -9.16 -9.86
CA VAL A 174 10.48 -9.07 -9.77
C VAL A 174 10.04 -8.69 -8.35
N LEU A 175 10.71 -9.27 -7.34
CA LEU A 175 10.36 -9.10 -5.92
C LEU A 175 11.12 -7.98 -5.21
N SER A 176 12.11 -7.32 -5.83
CA SER A 176 12.94 -6.32 -5.11
C SER A 176 12.18 -5.06 -4.65
N GLY A 177 10.92 -4.91 -5.07
CA GLY A 177 10.03 -3.85 -4.61
C GLY A 177 9.16 -4.20 -3.41
N VAL A 178 9.36 -5.35 -2.77
CA VAL A 178 8.67 -5.72 -1.53
C VAL A 178 9.58 -5.37 -0.34
N PRO A 179 9.24 -4.37 0.48
CA PRO A 179 10.04 -4.02 1.65
C PRO A 179 10.20 -5.20 2.61
N SER A 180 11.42 -5.38 3.13
CA SER A 180 11.72 -6.41 4.12
C SER A 180 10.98 -6.20 5.45
N SER A 181 10.61 -4.96 5.76
CA SER A 181 9.89 -4.56 6.97
C SER A 181 8.37 -4.80 6.92
N LEU A 182 7.80 -5.15 5.75
CA LEU A 182 6.35 -5.35 5.67
C LEU A 182 5.87 -6.49 6.60
N PRO A 183 4.71 -6.32 7.25
CA PRO A 183 4.03 -7.41 7.96
C PRO A 183 3.81 -8.62 7.05
N SER A 184 3.87 -9.83 7.62
CA SER A 184 3.93 -11.07 6.84
C SER A 184 2.72 -11.28 5.91
N VAL A 185 1.50 -10.91 6.34
CA VAL A 185 0.27 -11.05 5.54
C VAL A 185 0.33 -10.17 4.29
N ILE A 186 0.58 -8.87 4.47
CA ILE A 186 0.76 -7.92 3.36
C ILE A 186 1.94 -8.31 2.48
N LYS A 187 3.05 -8.74 3.07
CA LYS A 187 4.24 -9.19 2.34
C LYS A 187 3.92 -10.39 1.43
N ALA A 188 3.24 -11.40 1.95
CA ALA A 188 2.82 -12.58 1.17
C ALA A 188 1.90 -12.19 0.01
N TYR A 189 0.88 -11.36 0.28
CA TYR A 189 -0.02 -10.83 -0.73
C TYR A 189 0.73 -10.10 -1.85
N ARG A 190 1.66 -9.19 -1.49
CA ARG A 190 2.47 -8.41 -2.45
C ARG A 190 3.44 -9.26 -3.26
N ILE A 191 4.04 -10.28 -2.67
CA ILE A 191 4.91 -11.23 -3.40
C ILE A 191 4.10 -11.94 -4.49
N GLN A 192 2.91 -12.42 -4.15
CA GLN A 192 2.04 -13.15 -5.09
C GLN A 192 1.49 -12.23 -6.20
N GLU A 193 1.09 -10.99 -5.87
CA GLU A 193 0.72 -10.00 -6.90
C GLU A 193 1.85 -9.76 -7.92
N LYS A 194 3.08 -9.66 -7.42
CA LYS A 194 4.25 -9.44 -8.29
C LYS A 194 4.59 -10.66 -9.13
N ALA A 195 4.46 -11.85 -8.59
CA ALA A 195 4.62 -13.09 -9.34
C ALA A 195 3.56 -13.21 -10.45
N ARG A 196 2.29 -12.88 -10.17
CA ARG A 196 1.23 -12.83 -11.19
C ARG A 196 1.60 -11.92 -12.35
N ASN A 197 2.11 -10.72 -12.06
CA ASN A 197 2.33 -9.70 -13.09
C ASN A 197 3.42 -10.08 -14.11
N VAL A 198 4.21 -11.13 -13.84
CA VAL A 198 5.15 -11.74 -14.80
C VAL A 198 4.65 -13.05 -15.40
N GLY A 199 3.38 -13.39 -15.20
CA GLY A 199 2.73 -14.57 -15.76
C GLY A 199 2.76 -15.82 -14.87
N PHE A 200 3.22 -15.72 -13.62
CA PHE A 200 3.14 -16.81 -12.66
C PHE A 200 1.82 -16.73 -11.87
N ASP A 201 0.74 -17.23 -12.47
CA ASP A 201 -0.59 -17.27 -11.84
C ASP A 201 -1.41 -18.49 -12.30
N TRP A 202 -2.51 -18.75 -11.58
CA TRP A 202 -3.51 -19.77 -11.89
C TRP A 202 -4.27 -19.45 -13.17
N LYS A 203 -4.65 -20.50 -13.90
CA LYS A 203 -5.48 -20.36 -15.11
C LYS A 203 -6.95 -20.19 -14.74
N GLU A 204 -7.45 -21.05 -13.88
CA GLU A 204 -8.81 -21.00 -13.33
C GLU A 204 -8.74 -20.66 -11.84
N ARG A 205 -9.62 -19.76 -11.39
CA ARG A 205 -9.60 -19.29 -9.99
C ARG A 205 -9.94 -20.39 -9.00
N ASP A 206 -10.76 -21.36 -9.40
CA ASP A 206 -11.23 -22.43 -8.52
C ASP A 206 -10.12 -23.45 -8.20
N ASP A 207 -9.11 -23.59 -9.06
CA ASP A 207 -7.98 -24.51 -8.89
C ASP A 207 -7.15 -24.20 -7.62
N VAL A 208 -7.19 -22.95 -7.13
CA VAL A 208 -6.46 -22.55 -5.92
C VAL A 208 -6.90 -23.34 -4.69
N TRP A 209 -8.16 -23.78 -4.65
CA TRP A 209 -8.71 -24.50 -3.51
C TRP A 209 -8.11 -25.90 -3.37
N ASP A 210 -7.66 -26.51 -4.46
CA ASP A 210 -6.97 -27.79 -4.39
C ASP A 210 -5.64 -27.63 -3.68
N LYS A 211 -4.91 -26.53 -3.94
CA LYS A 211 -3.68 -26.22 -3.21
C LYS A 211 -3.94 -25.87 -1.74
N VAL A 212 -4.99 -25.10 -1.44
CA VAL A 212 -5.35 -24.81 -0.04
C VAL A 212 -5.64 -26.09 0.75
N ARG A 213 -6.30 -27.08 0.14
CA ARG A 213 -6.57 -28.38 0.77
C ARG A 213 -5.30 -29.21 0.93
N GLU A 214 -4.44 -29.24 -0.09
CA GLU A 214 -3.14 -29.91 -0.04
C GLU A 214 -2.29 -29.41 1.14
N GLU A 215 -2.14 -28.09 1.28
CA GLU A 215 -1.37 -27.48 2.38
C GLU A 215 -2.00 -27.72 3.76
N LEU A 216 -3.34 -27.80 3.83
CA LEU A 216 -4.04 -28.16 5.07
C LEU A 216 -3.76 -29.62 5.45
N ASP A 217 -3.80 -30.54 4.49
CA ASP A 217 -3.52 -31.96 4.71
C ASP A 217 -2.06 -32.17 5.16
N GLU A 218 -1.11 -31.44 4.57
CA GLU A 218 0.31 -31.44 4.95
C GLU A 218 0.51 -30.91 6.38
N LEU A 219 -0.13 -29.78 6.73
CA LEU A 219 -0.14 -29.25 8.09
C LEU A 219 -0.72 -30.25 9.10
N GLU A 220 -1.87 -30.86 8.80
CA GLU A 220 -2.48 -31.86 9.69
C GLU A 220 -1.60 -33.10 9.86
N ALA A 221 -0.89 -33.53 8.82
CA ALA A 221 0.04 -34.65 8.89
C ALA A 221 1.23 -34.34 9.80
N GLU A 222 1.86 -33.17 9.64
CA GLU A 222 3.01 -32.78 10.47
C GLU A 222 2.61 -32.51 11.92
N LEU A 223 1.42 -31.96 12.19
CA LEU A 223 0.92 -31.78 13.56
C LEU A 223 0.77 -33.11 14.31
N LYS A 224 0.47 -34.22 13.62
CA LYS A 224 0.39 -35.57 14.22
C LYS A 224 1.76 -36.13 14.60
N THR A 225 2.85 -35.61 14.02
CA THR A 225 4.21 -36.05 14.36
C THR A 225 4.80 -35.30 15.56
N GLU A 226 4.09 -34.30 16.09
CA GLU A 226 4.54 -33.37 17.14
C GLU A 226 5.86 -32.64 16.82
N ASN A 227 6.26 -32.61 15.53
CA ASN A 227 7.41 -31.84 15.09
C ASN A 227 7.04 -30.37 14.92
N LYS A 228 7.35 -29.58 15.95
CA LYS A 228 7.06 -28.14 15.97
C LYS A 228 7.71 -27.36 14.82
N GLU A 229 8.92 -27.72 14.40
CA GLU A 229 9.62 -26.98 13.35
C GLU A 229 8.92 -27.18 12.00
N ASN A 230 8.65 -28.43 11.63
CA ASN A 230 7.93 -28.75 10.40
C ASN A 230 6.50 -28.22 10.43
N SER A 231 5.76 -28.43 11.53
CA SER A 231 4.41 -27.88 11.68
C SER A 231 4.36 -26.36 11.51
N THR A 232 5.41 -25.64 11.90
CA THR A 232 5.50 -24.18 11.69
C THR A 232 5.71 -23.83 10.21
N LYS A 233 6.47 -24.64 9.46
CA LYS A 233 6.67 -24.45 8.01
C LYS A 233 5.37 -24.69 7.25
N GLU A 234 4.72 -25.83 7.50
CA GLU A 234 3.44 -26.16 6.86
C GLU A 234 2.33 -25.17 7.23
N LEU A 235 2.31 -24.64 8.46
CA LEU A 235 1.39 -23.56 8.83
C LEU A 235 1.63 -22.31 7.99
N GLY A 236 2.90 -22.00 7.70
CA GLY A 236 3.29 -20.91 6.82
C GLY A 236 2.76 -21.10 5.40
N ASP A 237 2.92 -22.30 4.84
CA ASP A 237 2.50 -22.61 3.47
C ASP A 237 0.96 -22.67 3.35
N PHE A 238 0.26 -23.19 4.36
CA PHE A 238 -1.19 -23.09 4.48
C PHE A 238 -1.68 -21.63 4.52
N LEU A 239 -1.09 -20.78 5.36
CA LEU A 239 -1.45 -19.36 5.40
C LEU A 239 -1.15 -18.66 4.06
N PHE A 240 -0.03 -18.99 3.43
CA PHE A 240 0.36 -18.44 2.14
C PHE A 240 -0.61 -18.83 1.02
N SER A 241 -1.10 -20.08 1.01
CA SER A 241 -2.09 -20.55 0.04
C SER A 241 -3.46 -19.90 0.25
N VAL A 242 -3.91 -19.72 1.50
CA VAL A 242 -5.16 -18.99 1.82
C VAL A 242 -5.07 -17.53 1.36
N ILE A 243 -3.94 -16.86 1.59
CA ILE A 243 -3.69 -15.50 1.08
C ILE A 243 -3.73 -15.45 -0.45
N ASN A 244 -3.23 -16.49 -1.12
CA ASN A 244 -3.28 -16.60 -2.58
C ASN A 244 -4.70 -16.77 -3.11
N ALA A 245 -5.52 -17.56 -2.42
CA ALA A 245 -6.94 -17.65 -2.71
C ALA A 245 -7.61 -16.27 -2.55
N ALA A 246 -7.41 -15.58 -1.42
CA ALA A 246 -7.96 -14.25 -1.19
C ALA A 246 -7.60 -13.28 -2.33
N ARG A 247 -6.33 -13.26 -2.76
CA ARG A 247 -5.86 -12.48 -3.91
C ARG A 247 -6.61 -12.79 -5.21
N LEU A 248 -6.83 -14.06 -5.55
CA LEU A 248 -7.58 -14.44 -6.77
C LEU A 248 -9.04 -13.98 -6.75
N TYR A 249 -9.64 -13.91 -5.57
CA TYR A 249 -10.99 -13.39 -5.35
C TYR A 249 -11.02 -11.87 -5.18
N HIS A 250 -9.89 -11.17 -5.34
CA HIS A 250 -9.76 -9.72 -5.14
C HIS A 250 -10.11 -9.26 -3.72
N LEU A 251 -9.84 -10.12 -2.74
CA LEU A 251 -10.02 -9.85 -1.33
C LEU A 251 -8.66 -9.49 -0.73
N ASN A 252 -8.56 -8.32 -0.10
CA ASN A 252 -7.37 -7.96 0.66
C ASN A 252 -7.39 -8.74 1.99
N PRO A 253 -6.44 -9.67 2.23
CA PRO A 253 -6.45 -10.52 3.41
C PRO A 253 -6.22 -9.75 4.72
N ASP A 254 -5.49 -8.64 4.67
CA ASP A 254 -5.20 -7.81 5.84
C ASP A 254 -6.46 -7.06 6.29
N ASN A 255 -7.18 -6.44 5.35
CA ASN A 255 -8.47 -5.80 5.64
C ASN A 255 -9.49 -6.82 6.18
N ALA A 256 -9.59 -8.00 5.55
CA ALA A 256 -10.54 -9.03 5.97
C ALA A 256 -10.24 -9.56 7.38
N LEU A 257 -8.96 -9.71 7.71
CA LEU A 257 -8.52 -10.09 9.05
C LEU A 257 -8.80 -8.97 10.05
N GLU A 258 -8.55 -7.72 9.69
CA GLU A 258 -8.79 -6.57 10.56
C GLU A 258 -10.28 -6.37 10.88
N GLU A 259 -11.16 -6.51 9.89
CA GLU A 259 -12.62 -6.52 10.14
C GLU A 259 -13.03 -7.62 11.13
N THR A 260 -12.37 -8.78 11.05
CA THR A 260 -12.59 -9.89 12.00
C THR A 260 -12.04 -9.56 13.38
N ASN A 261 -10.88 -8.94 13.49
CA ASN A 261 -10.30 -8.46 14.76
C ASN A 261 -11.24 -7.45 15.43
N GLN A 262 -11.70 -6.43 14.69
CA GLN A 262 -12.61 -5.41 15.19
C GLN A 262 -13.93 -6.02 15.69
N LYS A 263 -14.48 -6.97 14.94
CA LYS A 263 -15.67 -7.74 15.36
C LYS A 263 -15.42 -8.53 16.64
N PHE A 264 -14.27 -9.18 16.79
CA PHE A 264 -13.91 -9.87 18.01
C PHE A 264 -13.79 -8.89 19.20
N ILE A 265 -13.08 -7.79 19.01
CA ILE A 265 -12.87 -6.74 20.04
C ILE A 265 -14.20 -6.16 20.50
N ARG A 266 -15.10 -5.80 19.59
CA ARG A 266 -16.43 -5.27 19.96
C ARG A 266 -17.23 -6.25 20.80
N ARG A 267 -17.27 -7.52 20.38
CA ARG A 267 -18.04 -8.56 21.07
C ARG A 267 -17.44 -8.89 22.44
N PHE A 268 -16.12 -9.02 22.52
CA PHE A 268 -15.45 -9.27 23.80
C PHE A 268 -15.56 -8.06 24.73
N GLY A 269 -15.43 -6.84 24.20
CA GLY A 269 -15.63 -5.60 24.95
C GLY A 269 -17.05 -5.45 25.51
N TYR A 270 -18.07 -5.96 24.81
CA TYR A 270 -19.42 -6.06 25.36
C TYR A 270 -19.47 -6.96 26.60
N ILE A 271 -18.81 -8.12 26.56
CA ILE A 271 -18.72 -9.04 27.70
C ILE A 271 -18.02 -8.37 28.89
N GLU A 272 -16.90 -7.69 28.64
CA GLU A 272 -16.14 -6.94 29.66
C GLU A 272 -16.99 -5.84 30.30
N GLN A 273 -17.68 -5.05 29.46
CA GLN A 273 -18.53 -3.96 29.92
C GLN A 273 -19.73 -4.50 30.73
N TRP A 274 -20.37 -5.57 30.26
CA TRP A 274 -21.44 -6.23 30.99
C TRP A 274 -20.98 -6.72 32.37
N ALA A 275 -19.81 -7.39 32.44
CA ALA A 275 -19.26 -7.88 33.70
C ALA A 275 -19.03 -6.73 34.69
N LYS A 276 -18.45 -5.63 34.20
CA LYS A 276 -18.21 -4.41 34.98
C LYS A 276 -19.50 -3.79 35.50
N ASP A 277 -20.52 -3.66 34.65
CA ASP A 277 -21.81 -3.07 35.02
C ASP A 277 -22.57 -3.91 36.05
N HIS A 278 -22.32 -5.22 36.09
CA HIS A 278 -22.89 -6.15 37.06
C HIS A 278 -21.98 -6.41 38.27
N GLY A 279 -20.85 -5.70 38.39
CA GLY A 279 -19.90 -5.86 39.49
C GLY A 279 -19.26 -7.26 39.57
N ARG A 280 -19.17 -7.96 38.43
CA ARG A 280 -18.53 -9.28 38.32
C ARG A 280 -17.13 -9.17 37.74
N ASP A 281 -16.24 -10.05 38.18
CA ASP A 281 -14.95 -10.27 37.50
C ASP A 281 -15.20 -11.12 36.24
N ILE A 282 -14.66 -10.71 35.09
CA ILE A 282 -14.77 -11.49 33.85
C ILE A 282 -14.21 -12.91 34.01
N LYS A 283 -13.20 -13.12 34.85
CA LYS A 283 -12.63 -14.45 35.14
C LYS A 283 -13.58 -15.36 35.91
N SER A 284 -14.63 -14.79 36.50
CA SER A 284 -15.68 -15.53 37.20
C SER A 284 -16.83 -15.98 36.30
N LEU A 285 -16.84 -15.55 35.03
CA LEU A 285 -17.84 -15.99 34.06
C LEU A 285 -17.48 -17.39 33.55
N THR A 286 -18.48 -18.24 33.47
CA THR A 286 -18.40 -19.52 32.79
C THR A 286 -18.40 -19.33 31.27
N LEU A 287 -17.92 -20.33 30.53
CA LEU A 287 -17.97 -20.30 29.06
C LEU A 287 -19.41 -20.21 28.53
N GLU A 288 -20.38 -20.80 29.21
CA GLU A 288 -21.80 -20.72 28.84
C GLU A 288 -22.36 -19.30 29.01
N GLU A 289 -22.00 -18.61 30.11
CA GLU A 289 -22.34 -17.21 30.32
C GLU A 289 -21.67 -16.31 29.27
N MET A 290 -20.38 -16.54 28.99
CA MET A 290 -19.65 -15.79 27.96
C MET A 290 -20.25 -16.01 26.57
N ASP A 291 -20.64 -17.23 26.21
CA ASP A 291 -21.27 -17.51 24.92
C ASP A 291 -22.65 -16.86 24.80
N THR A 292 -23.43 -16.83 25.89
CA THR A 292 -24.72 -16.11 25.93
C THR A 292 -24.50 -14.62 25.65
N LEU A 293 -23.57 -13.98 26.37
CA LEU A 293 -23.23 -12.57 26.18
C LEU A 293 -22.62 -12.29 24.80
N TRP A 294 -21.86 -13.23 24.26
CA TRP A 294 -21.31 -13.16 22.91
C TRP A 294 -22.42 -13.17 21.85
N ASN A 295 -23.43 -14.01 22.02
CA ASN A 295 -24.60 -14.06 21.12
C ASN A 295 -25.46 -12.81 21.26
N GLU A 296 -25.64 -12.27 22.47
CA GLU A 296 -26.27 -10.95 22.66
C GLU A 296 -25.49 -9.83 21.93
N ALA A 297 -24.15 -9.87 21.98
CA ALA A 297 -23.33 -8.90 21.27
C ALA A 297 -23.53 -8.99 19.75
N LYS A 298 -23.63 -10.21 19.19
CA LYS A 298 -23.93 -10.43 17.75
C LYS A 298 -25.25 -9.81 17.32
N GLU A 299 -26.28 -9.88 18.17
CA GLU A 299 -27.63 -9.35 17.85
C GLU A 299 -27.68 -7.81 17.85
N ARG A 300 -26.67 -7.15 18.41
CA ARG A 300 -26.59 -5.68 18.53
C ARG A 300 -25.73 -5.02 17.44
N GLU A 301 -25.04 -5.80 16.61
CA GLU A 301 -24.17 -5.31 15.52
C GLU A 301 -24.96 -4.94 14.25
#